data_AF-X1EM43-F1
#
_entry.id   AF-X1EM43-F1
#
_cell.length_a   1.000
_cell.length_b   1.000
_cell.length_c   1.000
_cell.angle_alpha   90.00
_cell.angle_beta   90.00
_cell.angle_gamma   90.00
#
_symmetry.space_group_name_H-M   'P 1'
#
loop_
_entity.id
_entity.type
_entity.pdbx_description
1 polymer ?
#
loop_
_entity_poly.entity_id
_entity_poly.type
_entity_poly.pdbx_seq_one_letter_code
_entity_poly.pdbx_strand_id
1 'polypeptide(L)'
;SEALNDTRVNINTNIEWRINAVLDYDDHPLGAGDGISCSWGALAWDAGNSWFDISHTEATVQGVTITLTTGSEATYGITSFSENITETTGIFDRIMVYDEALNDSRVNLNDVIEGRYKAVLDYDDHDLGAGDQLNNSRGATTWDAGN
;
A
#
# COMPACT_ATOMS: atom_id res chain seq x y z
N SER A 1 -14.74 0.67 -12.33
CA SER A 1 -13.99 -0.30 -11.51
C SER A 1 -12.75 0.36 -10.95
N GLU A 2 -12.27 -0.08 -9.79
CA GLU A 2 -11.05 0.43 -9.19
C GLU A 2 -10.03 -0.69 -8.92
N ALA A 3 -8.76 -0.33 -8.79
CA ALA A 3 -7.67 -1.26 -8.49
C ALA A 3 -6.49 -0.58 -7.80
N LEU A 4 -5.84 -1.31 -6.90
CA LEU A 4 -4.51 -1.00 -6.39
C LEU A 4 -3.46 -1.88 -7.06
N ASN A 5 -2.29 -1.32 -7.34
CA ASN A 5 -1.14 -2.12 -7.79
C ASN A 5 -0.59 -3.01 -6.67
N ASP A 6 -0.69 -2.55 -5.42
CA ASP A 6 -0.35 -3.24 -4.20
C ASP A 6 -1.28 -2.80 -3.07
N THR A 7 -1.81 -3.74 -2.32
CA THR A 7 -2.70 -3.46 -1.18
C THR A 7 -1.92 -3.12 0.09
N ARG A 8 -0.62 -3.41 0.16
CA ARG A 8 0.21 -3.18 1.34
C ARG A 8 1.66 -2.88 0.96
N VAL A 9 2.15 -1.68 1.29
CA VAL A 9 3.54 -1.28 1.01
C VAL A 9 4.22 -0.72 2.25
N ASN A 10 5.55 -0.54 2.17
CA ASN A 10 6.29 0.17 3.20
C ASN A 10 5.86 1.64 3.29
N ILE A 11 5.90 2.22 4.48
CA ILE A 11 5.85 3.68 4.64
C ILE A 11 6.89 4.35 3.73
N ASN A 12 6.54 5.51 3.19
CA ASN A 12 7.32 6.26 2.20
C ASN A 12 7.51 5.54 0.84
N THR A 13 6.79 4.44 0.59
CA THR A 13 6.69 3.81 -0.73
C THR A 13 5.33 4.13 -1.35
N ASN A 14 5.32 4.43 -2.64
CA ASN A 14 4.08 4.73 -3.34
C ASN A 14 3.20 3.49 -3.53
N ILE A 15 1.92 3.65 -3.22
CA ILE A 15 0.83 2.86 -3.80
C ILE A 15 0.29 3.64 -5.00
N GLU A 16 -0.05 2.93 -6.07
CA GLU A 16 -0.79 3.49 -7.20
C GLU A 16 -2.22 2.95 -7.19
N TRP A 17 -3.18 3.88 -7.21
CA TRP A 17 -4.59 3.57 -7.35
C TRP A 17 -5.09 3.99 -8.72
N ARG A 18 -5.91 3.14 -9.32
CA ARG A 18 -6.48 3.33 -10.65
C ARG A 18 -7.98 3.17 -10.62
N ILE A 19 -8.68 3.99 -11.39
CA ILE A 19 -10.12 3.87 -11.58
C ILE A 19 -10.55 4.14 -13.03
N ASN A 20 -11.61 3.46 -13.47
CA ASN A 20 -12.39 3.85 -14.64
C ASN A 20 -13.84 4.07 -14.22
N ALA A 21 -14.51 4.94 -14.95
CA ALA A 21 -15.90 5.28 -14.74
C ALA A 21 -16.59 5.45 -16.11
N VAL A 22 -17.91 5.36 -16.11
CA VAL A 22 -18.76 5.41 -17.31
C VAL A 22 -19.94 6.35 -17.09
N LEU A 23 -20.57 6.80 -18.17
CA LEU A 23 -21.86 7.48 -18.11
C LEU A 23 -22.99 6.49 -17.82
N ASP A 24 -23.81 6.79 -16.82
CA ASP A 24 -24.90 5.92 -16.36
C ASP A 24 -25.98 5.62 -17.44
N TYR A 25 -26.08 6.45 -18.48
CA TYR A 25 -27.11 6.29 -19.52
C TYR A 25 -26.77 5.21 -20.55
N ASP A 26 -25.50 5.10 -20.95
CA ASP A 26 -25.06 4.29 -22.10
C ASP A 26 -23.71 3.58 -21.90
N ASP A 27 -23.20 3.58 -20.68
CA ASP A 27 -21.90 3.01 -20.31
C ASP A 27 -20.71 3.61 -21.09
N HIS A 28 -20.86 4.83 -21.64
CA HIS A 28 -19.74 5.50 -22.32
C HIS A 28 -18.59 5.76 -21.34
N PRO A 29 -17.37 5.27 -21.59
CA PRO A 29 -16.25 5.44 -20.67
C PRO A 29 -15.78 6.89 -20.63
N LEU A 30 -15.51 7.39 -19.43
CA LEU A 30 -14.76 8.63 -19.24
C LEU A 30 -13.33 8.45 -19.77
N GLY A 31 -12.73 9.54 -20.24
CA GLY A 31 -11.40 9.53 -20.81
C GLY A 31 -10.73 10.90 -20.86
N ALA A 32 -9.97 11.14 -21.93
CA ALA A 32 -9.14 12.33 -22.05
C ALA A 32 -10.00 13.62 -22.02
N GLY A 33 -9.68 14.51 -21.08
CA GLY A 33 -10.41 15.78 -20.88
C GLY A 33 -11.44 15.72 -19.75
N ASP A 34 -11.81 14.52 -19.31
CA ASP A 34 -12.65 14.31 -18.15
C ASP A 34 -11.84 14.34 -16.85
N GLY A 35 -12.53 14.36 -15.70
CA GLY A 35 -11.91 14.54 -14.40
C GLY A 35 -12.48 13.61 -13.33
N ILE A 36 -11.59 13.05 -12.52
CA ILE A 36 -11.92 12.27 -11.32
C ILE A 36 -11.00 12.76 -10.20
N SER A 37 -11.54 12.92 -8.99
CA SER A 37 -10.74 13.19 -7.79
C SER A 37 -11.16 12.25 -6.66
N CYS A 38 -10.20 11.93 -5.78
CA CYS A 38 -10.41 11.16 -4.57
C CYS A 38 -9.83 11.88 -3.34
N SER A 39 -9.80 11.21 -2.19
CA SER A 39 -9.21 11.70 -0.94
C SER A 39 -7.72 12.04 -1.04
N TRP A 40 -7.01 11.52 -2.06
CA TRP A 40 -5.60 11.83 -2.33
C TRP A 40 -5.39 13.00 -3.31
N GLY A 41 -6.44 13.45 -3.99
CA GLY A 41 -6.39 14.54 -4.96
C GLY A 41 -6.98 14.17 -6.32
N ALA A 42 -6.66 14.97 -7.33
CA ALA A 42 -7.10 14.75 -8.71
C ALA A 42 -6.26 13.67 -9.40
N LEU A 43 -6.93 12.78 -10.14
CA LEU A 43 -6.28 11.71 -10.88
C LEU A 43 -5.86 12.19 -12.27
N ALA A 44 -4.81 11.56 -12.81
CA ALA A 44 -4.33 11.78 -14.17
C ALA A 44 -4.93 10.72 -15.12
N TRP A 45 -5.31 11.13 -16.33
CA TRP A 45 -5.73 10.17 -17.36
C TRP A 45 -4.53 9.54 -18.07
N ASP A 46 -4.41 8.21 -17.98
CA ASP A 46 -3.50 7.38 -18.75
C ASP A 46 -4.19 6.85 -20.01
N ALA A 47 -3.96 7.54 -21.13
CA ALA A 47 -4.50 7.15 -22.43
C ALA A 47 -3.96 5.81 -22.95
N GLY A 48 -2.79 5.36 -22.48
CA GLY A 48 -2.19 4.09 -22.90
C GLY A 48 -2.92 2.89 -22.33
N ASN A 49 -3.41 3.00 -21.09
CA ASN A 49 -4.11 1.92 -20.40
C ASN A 49 -5.61 2.14 -20.25
N SER A 50 -6.13 3.34 -20.56
CA SER A 50 -7.53 3.75 -20.37
C SER A 50 -7.97 3.75 -18.91
N TRP A 51 -7.15 4.36 -18.04
CA TRP A 51 -7.42 4.52 -16.61
C TRP A 51 -7.18 5.96 -16.16
N PHE A 52 -7.88 6.37 -15.11
CA PHE A 52 -7.43 7.46 -14.26
C PHE A 52 -6.55 6.88 -13.15
N ASP A 53 -5.41 7.48 -12.87
CA ASP A 53 -4.48 7.01 -11.83
C ASP A 53 -3.93 8.13 -10.95
N ILE A 54 -3.51 7.75 -9.75
CA ILE A 54 -2.80 8.60 -8.80
C ILE A 54 -1.86 7.74 -7.96
N SER A 55 -0.68 8.27 -7.66
CA SER A 55 0.26 7.67 -6.72
C SER A 55 0.25 8.43 -5.39
N HIS A 56 0.23 7.70 -4.28
CA HIS A 56 0.19 8.27 -2.93
C HIS A 56 1.12 7.53 -1.98
N THR A 57 1.60 8.20 -0.94
CA THR A 57 2.41 7.59 0.12
C THR A 57 2.09 8.18 1.48
N GLU A 58 2.29 7.38 2.52
CA GLU A 58 2.22 7.83 3.91
C GLU A 58 3.56 7.68 4.63
N ALA A 59 3.83 8.59 5.57
CA ALA A 59 5.05 8.56 6.38
C ALA A 59 4.89 7.77 7.70
N THR A 60 3.67 7.35 8.02
CA THR A 60 3.31 6.62 9.24
C THR A 60 2.51 5.37 8.89
N VAL A 61 2.57 4.38 9.78
CA VAL A 61 1.80 3.13 9.64
C VAL A 61 0.31 3.45 9.76
N GLN A 62 -0.46 3.12 8.73
CA GLN A 62 -1.92 3.28 8.71
C GLN A 62 -2.56 2.59 7.50
N GLY A 63 -3.85 2.31 7.63
CA GLY A 63 -4.72 1.95 6.50
C GLY A 63 -5.50 3.18 6.06
N VAL A 64 -5.50 3.46 4.75
CA VAL A 64 -6.18 4.60 4.16
C VAL A 64 -7.22 4.10 3.17
N THR A 65 -8.49 4.31 3.48
CA THR A 65 -9.59 4.07 2.54
C THR A 65 -9.65 5.22 1.54
N ILE A 66 -9.71 4.87 0.26
CA ILE A 66 -9.68 5.81 -0.85
C ILE A 66 -11.12 6.10 -1.23
N THR A 67 -11.54 7.37 -1.08
CA THR A 67 -12.94 7.76 -1.31
C THR A 67 -13.01 8.69 -2.50
N LEU A 68 -13.90 8.44 -3.47
CA LEU A 68 -14.15 9.39 -4.54
C LEU A 68 -14.79 10.67 -4.01
N THR A 69 -14.34 11.82 -4.52
CA THR A 69 -14.84 13.12 -4.09
C THR A 69 -15.55 13.88 -5.21
N THR A 70 -15.13 13.67 -6.47
CA THR A 70 -15.73 14.31 -7.64
C THR A 70 -15.57 13.45 -8.89
N GLY A 71 -16.53 13.55 -9.81
CA GLY A 71 -16.40 13.13 -11.21
C GLY A 71 -16.95 14.20 -12.14
N SER A 72 -16.34 14.38 -13.31
CA SER A 72 -16.79 15.32 -14.34
C SER A 72 -16.53 14.80 -15.75
N GLU A 73 -17.56 14.83 -16.59
CA GLU A 73 -17.47 14.59 -18.03
C GLU A 73 -17.53 15.92 -18.79
N ALA A 74 -16.61 16.14 -19.72
CA ALA A 74 -16.37 17.44 -20.32
C ALA A 74 -17.26 17.76 -21.53
N THR A 75 -17.67 16.77 -22.32
CA THR A 75 -18.43 16.97 -23.57
C THR A 75 -19.83 17.51 -23.32
N TYR A 76 -20.49 16.99 -22.29
CA TYR A 76 -21.84 17.35 -21.89
C TYR A 76 -21.88 18.15 -20.59
N GLY A 77 -20.73 18.32 -19.92
CA GLY A 77 -20.61 19.09 -18.67
C GLY A 77 -21.27 18.41 -17.47
N ILE A 78 -21.29 17.07 -17.46
CA ILE A 78 -21.93 16.28 -16.40
C ILE A 78 -21.00 16.25 -15.19
N THR A 79 -21.49 16.68 -14.03
CA THR A 79 -20.73 16.70 -12.76
C THR A 79 -21.39 15.89 -11.65
N SER A 80 -22.61 15.40 -11.90
CA SER A 80 -23.23 14.43 -11.00
C SER A 80 -22.51 13.11 -11.16
N PHE A 81 -22.03 12.54 -10.07
CA PHE A 81 -21.43 11.21 -10.04
C PHE A 81 -22.10 10.37 -8.97
N SER A 82 -22.10 9.06 -9.17
CA SER A 82 -22.49 8.08 -8.16
C SER A 82 -21.42 7.01 -8.06
N GLU A 83 -21.28 6.45 -6.86
CA GLU A 83 -20.35 5.36 -6.59
C GLU A 83 -21.15 4.18 -6.05
N ASN A 84 -21.06 3.04 -6.74
CA ASN A 84 -21.72 1.79 -6.35
C ASN A 84 -20.70 0.67 -6.20
N ILE A 85 -19.51 1.00 -5.70
CA ILE A 85 -18.42 0.06 -5.43
C ILE A 85 -18.02 0.10 -3.96
N THR A 86 -17.38 -0.97 -3.49
CA THR A 86 -16.75 -0.98 -2.17
C THR A 86 -15.40 -0.31 -2.27
N GLU A 87 -15.20 0.75 -1.50
CA GLU A 87 -13.94 1.49 -1.46
C GLU A 87 -12.77 0.59 -1.08
N THR A 88 -11.65 0.78 -1.78
CA THR A 88 -10.40 0.07 -1.50
C THR A 88 -9.62 0.76 -0.39
N THR A 89 -8.99 -0.04 0.48
CA THR A 89 -8.05 0.42 1.50
C THR A 89 -6.64 0.02 1.11
N GLY A 90 -5.72 1.00 1.04
CA GLY A 90 -4.28 0.76 0.94
C GLY A 90 -3.64 0.81 2.31
N ILE A 91 -2.74 -0.14 2.61
CA ILE A 91 -2.02 -0.20 3.89
C ILE A 91 -0.58 0.27 3.71
N PHE A 92 -0.17 1.25 4.50
CA PHE A 92 1.22 1.68 4.63
C PHE A 92 1.78 1.15 5.93
N ASP A 93 2.93 0.50 5.87
CA ASP A 93 3.38 -0.34 6.96
C ASP A 93 4.90 -0.37 7.16
N ARG A 94 5.35 -1.08 8.20
CA ARG A 94 6.74 -1.41 8.45
C ARG A 94 6.84 -2.69 9.26
N ILE A 95 8.01 -3.32 9.22
CA ILE A 95 8.35 -4.40 10.16
C ILE A 95 8.65 -3.78 11.53
N MET A 96 8.01 -4.28 12.58
CA MET A 96 8.31 -3.96 13.99
C MET A 96 8.94 -5.17 14.67
N VAL A 97 10.17 -5.00 15.19
CA VAL A 97 10.80 -5.97 16.09
C VAL A 97 10.31 -5.70 17.52
N TYR A 98 9.78 -6.71 18.17
CA TYR A 98 9.21 -6.59 19.53
C TYR A 98 9.93 -7.46 20.57
N ASP A 99 10.79 -8.37 20.15
CA ASP A 99 11.61 -9.20 21.04
C ASP A 99 13.02 -9.38 20.47
N GLU A 100 14.02 -9.34 21.36
CA GLU A 100 15.41 -9.68 21.07
C GLU A 100 15.96 -10.53 22.21
N ALA A 101 16.61 -11.64 21.86
CA ALA A 101 17.27 -12.53 22.80
C ALA A 101 18.67 -12.88 22.32
N LEU A 102 19.62 -12.91 23.26
CA LEU A 102 20.97 -13.43 23.04
C LEU A 102 21.11 -14.76 23.76
N ASN A 103 21.75 -15.73 23.11
CA ASN A 103 22.07 -17.00 23.77
C ASN A 103 23.14 -16.83 24.87
N ASP A 104 24.00 -15.82 24.75
CA ASP A 104 24.99 -15.44 25.74
C ASP A 104 25.24 -13.92 25.71
N SER A 105 25.17 -13.28 26.86
CA SER A 105 25.44 -11.84 27.03
C SER A 105 26.90 -11.54 27.40
N ARG A 106 27.71 -12.58 27.69
CA ARG A 106 29.11 -12.46 28.10
C ARG A 106 29.94 -13.59 27.49
N VAL A 107 30.55 -13.29 26.34
CA VAL A 107 31.31 -14.27 25.56
C VAL A 107 32.81 -13.93 25.53
N ASN A 108 33.68 -14.93 25.35
CA ASN A 108 35.11 -14.68 25.19
C ASN A 108 35.41 -14.09 23.79
N LEU A 109 36.61 -13.53 23.65
CA LEU A 109 37.06 -13.03 22.36
C LEU A 109 37.11 -14.16 21.31
N ASN A 110 36.50 -13.92 20.14
CA ASN A 110 36.36 -14.82 18.98
C ASN A 110 35.29 -15.91 19.08
N ASP A 111 34.58 -16.02 20.19
CA ASP A 111 33.42 -16.91 20.29
C ASP A 111 32.21 -16.30 19.54
N VAL A 112 31.37 -17.16 18.97
CA VAL A 112 30.16 -16.76 18.24
C VAL A 112 28.97 -16.71 19.20
N ILE A 113 28.18 -15.64 19.09
CA ILE A 113 26.88 -15.50 19.76
C ILE A 113 25.75 -15.60 18.73
N GLU A 114 24.62 -16.14 19.17
CA GLU A 114 23.38 -16.17 18.40
C GLU A 114 22.43 -15.11 18.97
N GLY A 115 21.93 -14.24 18.09
CA GLY A 115 20.82 -13.33 18.37
C GLY A 115 19.55 -13.84 17.71
N ARG A 116 18.45 -13.83 18.46
CA ARG A 116 17.11 -14.20 18.00
C ARG A 116 16.20 -12.99 18.12
N TYR A 117 15.29 -12.84 17.15
CA TYR A 117 14.39 -11.71 17.06
C TYR A 117 12.98 -12.21 16.79
N LYS A 118 11.98 -11.52 17.34
CA LYS A 118 10.58 -11.65 16.90
C LYS A 118 10.10 -10.34 16.32
N ALA A 119 9.38 -10.44 15.21
CA ALA A 119 8.90 -9.30 14.47
C ALA A 119 7.56 -9.60 13.81
N VAL A 120 6.78 -8.54 13.62
CA VAL A 120 5.48 -8.53 12.93
C VAL A 120 5.43 -7.33 11.99
N LEU A 121 4.43 -7.30 11.13
CA LEU A 121 4.03 -6.09 10.43
C LEU A 121 3.21 -5.20 11.39
N ASP A 122 3.63 -3.95 11.57
CA ASP A 122 3.18 -3.05 12.64
C ASP A 122 1.70 -2.67 12.54
N TYR A 123 1.13 -2.67 11.33
CA TYR A 123 -0.27 -2.28 11.14
C TYR A 123 -1.29 -3.16 11.89
N ASP A 124 -1.09 -4.47 11.90
CA ASP A 124 -2.09 -5.46 12.33
C ASP A 124 -1.49 -6.68 13.05
N ASP A 125 -0.24 -6.57 13.54
CA ASP A 125 0.52 -7.65 14.17
C ASP A 125 0.63 -8.92 13.29
N HIS A 126 0.60 -8.77 11.96
CA HIS A 126 0.74 -9.90 11.06
C HIS A 126 2.15 -10.51 11.12
N ASP A 127 2.23 -11.83 11.26
CA ASP A 127 3.50 -12.56 11.26
C ASP A 127 4.26 -12.36 9.95
N LEU A 128 5.59 -12.28 10.03
CA LEU A 128 6.42 -12.20 8.82
C LEU A 128 6.29 -13.48 7.97
N GLY A 129 6.23 -13.30 6.66
CA GLY A 129 6.03 -14.37 5.69
C GLY A 129 7.17 -14.52 4.69
N ALA A 130 6.89 -15.29 3.64
CA ALA A 130 7.82 -15.47 2.54
C ALA A 130 8.00 -14.14 1.78
N GLY A 131 9.24 -13.66 1.69
CA GLY A 131 9.58 -12.39 1.04
C GLY A 131 9.99 -11.29 2.02
N ASP A 132 9.56 -11.38 3.27
CA ASP A 132 9.98 -10.46 4.32
C ASP A 132 11.42 -10.76 4.76
N GLN A 133 12.18 -9.69 5.03
CA GLN A 133 13.56 -9.79 5.45
C GLN A 133 13.83 -8.85 6.62
N LEU A 134 14.32 -9.43 7.71
CA LEU A 134 14.89 -8.67 8.81
C LEU A 134 16.41 -8.67 8.69
N ASN A 135 17.00 -7.49 8.53
CA ASN A 135 18.44 -7.30 8.44
C ASN A 135 18.96 -6.61 9.70
N ASN A 136 20.10 -7.07 10.21
CA ASN A 136 20.86 -6.38 11.25
C ASN A 136 22.23 -5.92 10.70
N SER A 137 23.05 -5.33 11.56
CA SER A 137 24.39 -4.84 11.19
C SER A 137 25.37 -5.92 10.71
N ARG A 138 25.04 -7.20 10.89
CA ARG A 138 25.83 -8.36 10.45
C ARG A 138 25.24 -9.06 9.22
N GLY A 139 24.07 -8.65 8.74
CA GLY A 139 23.41 -9.19 7.55
C GLY A 139 21.96 -9.61 7.78
N ALA A 140 21.41 -10.35 6.83
CA ALA A 140 20.06 -10.91 6.92
C ALA A 140 19.99 -11.98 8.01
N THR A 141 18.94 -11.93 8.81
CA THR A 141 18.56 -13.01 9.71
C THR A 141 17.92 -14.16 8.93
N THR A 142 17.93 -15.37 9.50
CA THR A 142 17.33 -16.57 8.91
C THR A 142 16.14 -17.02 9.74
N TRP A 143 15.08 -17.48 9.07
CA TRP A 143 13.90 -18.00 9.74
C TRP A 143 14.22 -19.25 10.58
N ASP A 144 13.83 -19.22 11.85
CA ASP A 144 13.86 -20.38 12.76
C ASP A 144 12.42 -20.81 13.05
N ALA A 145 11.95 -21.88 12.41
CA ALA A 145 10.60 -22.41 12.60
C ALA A 145 10.40 -23.13 13.95
N GLY A 146 11.45 -23.23 14.78
CA GLY A 146 11.45 -23.99 16.02
C GLY A 146 10.93 -23.24 17.25
N ASN A 147 10.54 -21.97 17.15
CA ASN A 147 10.14 -21.15 18.32
C ASN A 147 9.24 -19.96 17.98
#